data_AF-A0A958PYK1-F1
#
_entry.id   AF-A0A958PYK1-F1
#
_cell.length_a   1.000
_cell.length_b   1.000
_cell.length_c   1.000
_cell.angle_alpha   90.00
_cell.angle_beta   90.00
_cell.angle_gamma   90.00
#
_symmetry.space_group_name_H-M   'P 1'
#
loop_
_entity.id
_entity.type
_entity.pdbx_description
1 polymer ?
#
loop_
_entity_poly.entity_id
_entity_poly.type
_entity_poly.pdbx_seq_one_letter_code
_entity_poly.pdbx_strand_id
1 'polypeptide(L)'
;MKKSVLFIFLLVSSLSFSQKIKLKKGEVLVDNEVWVKYDGCGGWDQMCSIANLNGDELIYMKLLAKPETVDEKYWKVNFLGTQMSLDLNYNEGFGNINSRLLEKFYNAKVINPDGTLNEEKVIRMVEKYGSPFTDKANTSNQTIIINNNQTPEKPGVNIQIGR
;
A
#
# COMPACT_ATOMS: atom_id res chain seq x y z
N MET A 1 -22.79 -39.55 -34.44
CA MET A 1 -23.30 -38.58 -33.45
C MET A 1 -22.37 -38.33 -32.25
N LYS A 2 -21.42 -39.21 -31.89
CA LYS A 2 -20.50 -39.00 -30.75
C LYS A 2 -19.32 -38.04 -31.00
N LYS A 3 -18.96 -37.75 -32.26
CA LYS A 3 -17.80 -36.89 -32.60
C LYS A 3 -18.12 -35.40 -32.66
N SER A 4 -19.39 -35.02 -32.84
CA SER A 4 -19.81 -33.62 -32.97
C SER A 4 -19.91 -32.89 -31.61
N VAL A 5 -20.12 -33.63 -30.52
CA VAL A 5 -20.21 -33.06 -29.16
C VAL A 5 -18.83 -32.58 -28.66
N LEU A 6 -17.75 -33.23 -29.09
CA LEU A 6 -16.38 -32.86 -28.68
C LEU A 6 -15.96 -31.48 -29.22
N PHE A 7 -16.49 -31.07 -30.38
CA PHE A 7 -16.15 -29.81 -31.03
C PHE A 7 -16.83 -28.60 -30.36
N ILE A 8 -18.02 -28.79 -29.79
CA ILE A 8 -18.76 -27.75 -29.07
C ILE A 8 -18.10 -27.44 -27.72
N PHE A 9 -17.54 -28.45 -27.05
CA PHE A 9 -16.86 -28.26 -25.75
C PHE A 9 -15.54 -27.48 -25.87
N LEU A 10 -14.89 -27.51 -27.04
CA LEU A 10 -13.62 -26.82 -27.30
C LEU A 10 -13.81 -25.32 -27.61
N LEU A 11 -15.00 -24.90 -28.04
CA LEU A 11 -15.31 -23.50 -28.38
C LEU A 11 -15.69 -22.66 -27.16
N VAL A 12 -16.09 -23.27 -26.04
CA VAL A 12 -16.48 -22.54 -24.82
C VAL A 12 -15.27 -22.17 -23.95
N SER A 13 -14.12 -22.81 -24.15
CA SER A 13 -12.91 -22.63 -23.34
C SER A 13 -12.13 -21.33 -23.57
N SER A 14 -12.53 -20.46 -24.51
CA SER A 14 -11.79 -19.23 -24.84
C SER A 14 -12.41 -17.93 -24.32
N LEU A 15 -13.48 -17.99 -23.52
CA LEU A 15 -14.00 -16.81 -22.82
C LEU A 15 -13.11 -16.48 -21.60
N SER A 16 -11.89 -16.02 -21.88
CA SER A 16 -11.02 -15.41 -20.88
C SER A 16 -11.59 -14.03 -20.55
N PHE A 17 -12.35 -13.95 -19.46
CA PHE A 17 -12.83 -12.69 -18.90
C PHE A 17 -11.64 -11.89 -18.35
N SER A 18 -11.04 -11.06 -19.20
CA SER A 18 -10.05 -10.06 -18.78
C SER A 18 -10.81 -8.77 -18.46
N GLN A 19 -10.95 -8.47 -17.16
CA GLN A 19 -11.61 -7.25 -16.69
C GLN A 19 -10.76 -6.04 -17.11
N LYS A 20 -11.34 -5.13 -17.90
CA LYS A 20 -10.58 -4.01 -18.44
C LYS A 20 -10.74 -2.79 -17.56
N ILE A 21 -9.74 -2.54 -16.70
CA ILE A 21 -9.68 -1.32 -15.89
C ILE A 21 -9.16 -0.14 -16.72
N LYS A 22 -9.91 0.96 -16.72
CA LYS A 22 -9.57 2.21 -17.40
C LYS A 22 -9.70 3.38 -16.44
N LEU A 23 -8.75 4.29 -16.47
CA LEU A 23 -8.85 5.58 -15.77
C LEU A 23 -9.26 6.64 -16.80
N LYS A 24 -10.33 7.39 -16.53
CA LYS A 24 -10.82 8.44 -17.43
C LYS A 24 -11.48 9.55 -16.62
N LYS A 25 -11.02 10.79 -16.81
CA LYS A 25 -11.64 12.00 -16.23
C LYS A 25 -11.89 11.93 -14.70
N GLY A 26 -10.97 11.35 -13.93
CA GLY A 26 -11.13 11.20 -12.47
C GLY A 26 -12.02 10.04 -12.05
N GLU A 27 -12.38 9.16 -12.98
CA GLU A 27 -13.15 7.94 -12.70
C GLU A 27 -12.35 6.70 -13.10
N VAL A 28 -12.44 5.66 -12.27
CA VAL A 28 -11.95 4.32 -12.56
C VAL A 28 -13.12 3.50 -13.05
N LEU A 29 -13.04 3.07 -14.30
CA LEU A 29 -14.05 2.23 -14.93
C LEU A 29 -13.56 0.79 -14.99
N VAL A 30 -14.42 -0.15 -14.58
CA VAL A 30 -14.22 -1.58 -14.77
C VAL A 30 -15.25 -2.06 -15.77
N ASP A 31 -14.79 -2.63 -16.90
CA ASP A 31 -15.66 -3.07 -17.99
C ASP A 31 -16.61 -1.97 -18.53
N ASN A 32 -16.16 -0.71 -18.43
CA ASN A 32 -16.87 0.53 -18.77
C ASN A 32 -17.96 0.97 -17.79
N GLU A 33 -18.11 0.31 -16.64
CA GLU A 33 -18.94 0.78 -15.53
C GLU A 33 -18.07 1.54 -14.53
N VAL A 34 -18.59 2.65 -13.99
CA VAL A 34 -17.87 3.46 -13.01
C VAL A 34 -17.81 2.70 -11.69
N TRP A 35 -16.60 2.41 -11.22
CA TRP A 35 -16.37 1.68 -9.99
C TRP A 35 -16.05 2.62 -8.82
N VAL A 36 -15.04 3.47 -9.00
CA VAL A 36 -14.58 4.44 -7.99
C VAL A 36 -14.13 5.72 -8.66
N LYS A 37 -14.04 6.78 -7.87
CA LYS A 37 -13.43 8.04 -8.29
C LYS A 37 -11.96 8.06 -7.86
N TYR A 38 -11.14 8.80 -8.59
CA TYR A 38 -9.75 9.00 -8.23
C TYR A 38 -9.34 10.46 -8.42
N ASP A 39 -8.41 10.90 -7.59
CA ASP A 39 -7.71 12.18 -7.74
C ASP A 39 -6.19 11.96 -7.64
N GLY A 40 -5.42 12.64 -8.48
CA GLY A 40 -4.03 12.27 -8.75
C GLY A 40 -3.92 10.96 -9.52
N CYS A 41 -2.94 10.09 -9.21
CA CYS A 41 -2.75 8.79 -9.88
C CYS A 41 -2.28 8.84 -11.35
N GLY A 42 -1.87 10.01 -11.86
CA GLY A 42 -1.17 10.13 -13.13
C GLY A 42 0.27 9.60 -13.04
N GLY A 43 0.90 9.33 -14.20
CA GLY A 43 2.27 8.80 -14.26
C GLY A 43 3.36 9.71 -13.66
N TRP A 44 3.03 10.97 -13.39
CA TRP A 44 3.93 11.95 -12.76
C TRP A 44 3.48 12.37 -11.36
N ASP A 45 2.30 11.90 -10.91
CA ASP A 45 1.76 12.29 -9.62
C ASP A 45 2.45 11.52 -8.51
N GLN A 46 2.79 12.22 -7.43
CA GLN A 46 3.40 11.63 -6.23
C GLN A 46 2.35 11.18 -5.21
N MET A 47 1.08 11.46 -5.48
CA MET A 47 -0.05 11.10 -4.64
C MET A 47 -1.20 10.60 -5.49
N CYS A 48 -1.99 9.72 -4.90
CA CYS A 48 -3.17 9.15 -5.53
C CYS A 48 -4.21 8.89 -4.45
N SER A 49 -5.39 9.44 -4.66
CA SER A 49 -6.55 9.29 -3.78
C SER A 49 -7.62 8.49 -4.52
N ILE A 50 -8.23 7.53 -3.85
CA ILE A 50 -9.35 6.74 -4.36
C ILE A 50 -10.54 6.97 -3.43
N ALA A 51 -11.64 7.42 -4.02
CA ALA A 51 -12.88 7.71 -3.32
C ALA A 51 -14.03 6.85 -3.85
N ASN A 52 -15.01 6.59 -3.00
CA ASN A 52 -16.26 5.97 -3.44
C ASN A 52 -17.06 6.92 -4.37
N LEU A 53 -18.18 6.45 -4.91
CA LEU A 53 -19.01 7.26 -5.80
C LEU A 53 -19.66 8.46 -5.09
N ASN A 54 -19.84 8.37 -3.77
CA ASN A 54 -20.37 9.44 -2.92
C ASN A 54 -19.34 10.55 -2.64
N GLY A 55 -18.06 10.29 -2.90
CA GLY A 55 -16.96 11.23 -2.66
C GLY A 55 -16.20 10.99 -1.35
N ASP A 56 -16.53 9.95 -0.59
CA ASP A 56 -15.76 9.60 0.61
C ASP A 56 -14.44 8.93 0.19
N GLU A 57 -13.34 9.47 0.70
CA GLU A 57 -12.01 8.94 0.42
C GLU A 57 -11.79 7.61 1.17
N LEU A 58 -11.40 6.57 0.42
CA LEU A 58 -11.20 5.22 0.94
C LEU A 58 -9.72 4.86 1.02
N ILE A 59 -8.93 5.24 0.02
CA ILE A 59 -7.53 4.85 -0.07
C ILE A 59 -6.70 6.06 -0.45
N TYR A 60 -5.69 6.35 0.36
CA TYR A 60 -4.71 7.38 0.08
C TYR A 60 -3.34 6.76 -0.15
N MET A 61 -2.70 7.10 -1.26
CA MET A 61 -1.40 6.58 -1.66
C MET A 61 -0.42 7.71 -1.86
N LYS A 62 0.80 7.55 -1.34
CA LYS A 62 1.88 8.52 -1.48
C LYS A 62 3.20 7.85 -1.85
N LEU A 63 3.89 8.43 -2.81
CA LEU A 63 5.22 8.01 -3.23
C LEU A 63 6.26 8.58 -2.27
N LEU A 64 7.05 7.71 -1.65
CA LEU A 64 8.09 8.06 -0.69
C LEU A 64 9.44 7.48 -1.14
N ALA A 65 10.53 8.15 -0.77
CA ALA A 65 11.87 7.59 -0.92
C ALA A 65 12.11 6.54 0.17
N LYS A 66 12.78 5.44 -0.16
CA LYS A 66 13.21 4.45 0.83
C LYS A 66 14.26 5.09 1.75
N PRO A 67 14.22 4.80 3.06
CA PRO A 67 15.17 5.36 4.01
C PRO A 67 16.61 4.88 3.78
N GLU A 68 16.79 3.65 3.28
CA GLU A 68 18.09 3.00 3.12
C GLU A 68 18.78 3.34 1.78
N THR A 69 18.01 3.75 0.77
CA THR A 69 18.48 3.96 -0.60
C THR A 69 17.87 5.22 -1.19
N VAL A 70 18.70 6.24 -1.43
CA VAL A 70 18.28 7.59 -1.86
C VAL A 70 17.48 7.58 -3.17
N ASP A 71 17.78 6.62 -4.05
CA ASP A 71 17.20 6.55 -5.40
C ASP A 71 16.00 5.59 -5.51
N GLU A 72 15.75 4.76 -4.50
CA GLU A 72 14.60 3.84 -4.55
C GLU A 72 13.37 4.47 -3.90
N LYS A 73 12.22 4.20 -4.51
CA LYS A 73 10.93 4.71 -4.03
C LYS A 73 10.00 3.56 -3.68
N TYR A 74 9.02 3.86 -2.84
CA TYR A 74 7.93 2.95 -2.51
C TYR A 74 6.62 3.73 -2.39
N TRP A 75 5.51 3.08 -2.72
CA TRP A 75 4.18 3.61 -2.48
C TRP A 75 3.74 3.20 -1.09
N LYS A 76 3.45 4.19 -0.25
CA LYS A 76 2.74 3.98 1.01
C LYS A 76 1.25 4.11 0.75
N VAL A 77 0.51 3.02 0.96
CA VAL A 77 -0.93 2.91 0.81
C VAL A 77 -1.56 2.92 2.19
N ASN A 78 -2.44 3.88 2.46
CA ASN A 78 -3.23 3.94 3.68
C ASN A 78 -4.70 3.66 3.33
N PHE A 79 -5.31 2.72 4.05
CA PHE A 79 -6.73 2.40 3.91
C PHE A 79 -7.51 3.22 4.95
N LEU A 80 -8.15 4.30 4.51
CA LEU A 80 -8.81 5.27 5.40
C LEU A 80 -10.04 4.66 6.08
N GLY A 81 -10.28 5.02 7.34
CA GLY A 81 -11.28 4.37 8.18
C GLY A 81 -10.81 3.02 8.76
N THR A 82 -9.67 2.50 8.33
CA THR A 82 -8.97 1.38 8.96
C THR A 82 -7.64 1.86 9.56
N GLN A 83 -7.06 1.10 10.48
CA GLN A 83 -5.69 1.35 10.98
C GLN A 83 -4.62 0.66 10.11
N MET A 84 -4.97 0.25 8.88
CA MET A 84 -4.11 -0.57 8.05
C MET A 84 -3.38 0.27 7.00
N SER A 85 -2.10 -0.05 6.82
CA SER A 85 -1.26 0.51 5.76
C SER A 85 -0.39 -0.57 5.13
N LEU A 86 0.07 -0.29 3.92
CA LEU A 86 0.74 -1.22 3.03
C LEU A 86 1.84 -0.46 2.30
N ASP A 87 3.08 -0.94 2.36
CA ASP A 87 4.16 -0.39 1.53
C ASP A 87 4.42 -1.30 0.32
N LEU A 88 4.39 -0.71 -0.86
CA LEU A 88 4.59 -1.38 -2.14
C LEU A 88 5.87 -0.86 -2.80
N ASN A 89 6.77 -1.76 -3.17
CA ASN A 89 8.01 -1.39 -3.85
C ASN A 89 7.70 -0.83 -5.27
N TYR A 90 8.14 0.38 -5.56
CA TYR A 90 7.92 1.04 -6.86
C TYR A 90 8.46 0.18 -8.03
N ASN A 91 9.60 -0.48 -7.83
CA ASN A 91 10.27 -1.24 -8.89
C ASN A 91 9.66 -2.62 -9.13
N GLU A 92 8.82 -3.15 -8.22
CA GLU A 92 8.21 -4.49 -8.31
C GLU A 92 6.86 -4.47 -9.02
N GLY A 93 6.76 -3.70 -10.10
CA GLY A 93 5.54 -3.60 -10.91
C GLY A 93 4.47 -2.66 -10.37
N PHE A 94 4.81 -1.82 -9.37
CA PHE A 94 3.96 -0.77 -8.81
C PHE A 94 4.41 0.64 -9.19
N GLY A 95 5.33 0.79 -10.15
CA GLY A 95 5.98 2.07 -10.45
C GLY A 95 4.97 3.17 -10.78
N ASN A 96 4.14 2.93 -11.79
CA ASN A 96 3.00 3.80 -12.02
C ASN A 96 1.82 3.24 -11.21
N ILE A 97 1.13 4.07 -10.41
CA ILE A 97 -0.25 3.76 -9.98
C ILE A 97 -1.10 3.83 -11.24
N ASN A 98 -1.02 2.76 -12.01
CA ASN A 98 -1.78 2.57 -13.22
C ASN A 98 -2.93 1.62 -12.92
N SER A 99 -3.67 1.30 -13.97
CA SER A 99 -4.74 0.31 -13.95
C SER A 99 -4.37 -1.00 -13.25
N ARG A 100 -3.10 -1.41 -13.15
CA ARG A 100 -2.68 -2.70 -12.55
C ARG A 100 -2.80 -2.74 -11.02
N LEU A 101 -2.46 -1.66 -10.31
CA LEU A 101 -2.63 -1.63 -8.85
C LEU A 101 -4.13 -1.60 -8.50
N LEU A 102 -4.88 -0.76 -9.21
CA LEU A 102 -6.34 -0.71 -9.08
C LEU A 102 -7.00 -2.04 -9.46
N GLU A 103 -6.46 -2.75 -10.44
CA GLU A 103 -6.88 -4.10 -10.82
C GLU A 103 -6.63 -5.12 -9.72
N LYS A 104 -5.50 -5.01 -9.01
CA LYS A 104 -5.28 -5.84 -7.82
C LYS A 104 -6.29 -5.53 -6.72
N PHE A 105 -6.59 -4.26 -6.46
CA PHE A 105 -7.61 -3.88 -5.46
C PHE A 105 -9.01 -4.39 -5.86
N TYR A 106 -9.38 -4.25 -7.12
CA TYR A 106 -10.65 -4.74 -7.64
C TYR A 106 -10.75 -6.27 -7.54
N ASN A 107 -9.75 -6.99 -8.04
CA ASN A 107 -9.71 -8.45 -8.01
C ASN A 107 -9.69 -9.02 -6.58
N ALA A 108 -9.01 -8.34 -5.66
CA ALA A 108 -8.99 -8.70 -4.25
C ALA A 108 -10.30 -8.36 -3.52
N LYS A 109 -11.21 -7.61 -4.16
CA LYS A 109 -12.47 -7.12 -3.58
C LYS A 109 -12.23 -6.31 -2.31
N VAL A 110 -11.25 -5.42 -2.37
CA VAL A 110 -10.91 -4.50 -1.27
C VAL A 110 -12.03 -3.51 -1.00
N ILE A 111 -12.78 -3.13 -2.03
CA ILE A 111 -13.95 -2.26 -1.93
C ILE A 111 -15.18 -3.10 -2.17
N ASN A 112 -16.12 -3.06 -1.24
CA ASN A 112 -17.41 -3.73 -1.33
C ASN A 112 -18.30 -3.07 -2.40
N PRO A 113 -19.33 -3.76 -2.90
CA PRO A 113 -20.30 -3.17 -3.84
C PRO A 113 -21.06 -1.95 -3.29
N ASP A 114 -21.13 -1.80 -1.96
CA ASP A 114 -21.74 -0.65 -1.29
C ASP A 114 -20.83 0.59 -1.23
N GLY A 115 -19.59 0.47 -1.72
CA GLY A 115 -18.60 1.55 -1.71
C GLY A 115 -17.84 1.71 -0.39
N THR A 116 -17.89 0.72 0.51
CA THR A 116 -17.08 0.67 1.74
C THR A 116 -15.85 -0.23 1.59
N LEU A 117 -14.87 -0.11 2.49
CA LEU A 117 -13.74 -1.03 2.53
C LEU A 117 -14.13 -2.38 3.13
N ASN A 118 -13.62 -3.46 2.55
CA ASN A 118 -13.72 -4.80 3.10
C ASN A 118 -12.48 -5.11 3.94
N GLU A 119 -12.59 -4.91 5.25
CA GLU A 119 -11.46 -5.07 6.18
C GLU A 119 -10.75 -6.43 6.06
N GLU A 120 -11.49 -7.53 5.94
CA GLU A 120 -10.89 -8.86 5.82
C GLU A 120 -10.05 -8.99 4.54
N LYS A 121 -10.49 -8.39 3.44
CA LYS A 121 -9.73 -8.38 2.18
C LYS A 121 -8.57 -7.40 2.22
N VAL A 122 -8.71 -6.27 2.91
CA VAL A 122 -7.61 -5.34 3.18
C VAL A 122 -6.50 -6.05 3.96
N ILE A 123 -6.83 -6.78 5.04
CA ILE A 123 -5.86 -7.56 5.82
C ILE A 123 -5.09 -8.52 4.91
N ARG A 124 -5.80 -9.35 4.14
CA ARG A 124 -5.16 -10.32 3.22
C ARG A 124 -4.30 -9.63 2.16
N MET A 125 -4.67 -8.42 1.72
CA MET A 125 -3.89 -7.64 0.77
C MET A 125 -2.59 -7.14 1.40
N VAL A 126 -2.66 -6.62 2.64
CA VAL A 126 -1.49 -6.20 3.42
C VAL A 126 -0.57 -7.39 3.68
N GLU A 127 -1.10 -8.54 4.09
CA GLU A 127 -0.30 -9.76 4.33
C GLU A 127 0.38 -10.28 3.05
N LYS A 128 -0.31 -10.22 1.91
CA LYS A 128 0.18 -10.79 0.65
C LYS A 128 1.19 -9.91 -0.07
N TYR A 129 1.01 -8.59 -0.01
CA TYR A 129 1.78 -7.63 -0.81
C TYR A 129 2.56 -6.62 0.03
N GLY A 130 2.30 -6.54 1.34
CA GLY A 130 2.96 -5.62 2.25
C GLY A 130 4.43 -5.93 2.42
N SER A 131 5.25 -4.89 2.31
CA SER A 131 6.68 -4.93 2.66
C SER A 131 6.93 -4.01 3.86
N PRO A 132 7.89 -4.32 4.75
CA PRO A 132 8.11 -3.55 5.99
C PRO A 132 9.05 -2.35 5.78
N PHE A 133 8.81 -1.50 4.76
CA PHE A 133 9.72 -0.37 4.48
C PHE A 133 9.59 0.77 5.51
N THR A 134 8.37 1.11 5.90
CA THR A 134 8.07 2.16 6.88
C THR A 134 8.55 1.77 8.29
N ASP A 135 8.40 0.51 8.69
CA ASP A 135 8.78 0.05 10.03
C ASP A 135 10.30 0.17 10.27
N LYS A 136 11.09 -0.10 9.22
CA LYS A 136 12.54 0.10 9.24
C LYS A 136 12.92 1.58 9.32
N ALA A 137 12.21 2.45 8.60
CA ALA A 137 12.42 3.90 8.63
C ALA A 137 12.16 4.50 10.03
N ASN A 138 11.16 4.00 10.74
CA ASN A 138 10.83 4.47 12.09
C ASN A 138 11.80 3.96 13.15
N THR A 139 12.36 2.75 12.97
CA THR A 139 13.36 2.18 13.87
C THR A 139 14.67 2.98 13.83
N SER A 140 15.08 3.49 12.66
CA SER A 140 16.31 4.29 12.53
C SER A 140 16.20 5.71 13.08
N ASN A 141 14.99 6.21 13.36
CA ASN A 141 14.75 7.59 13.83
C ASN A 141 14.53 7.71 15.34
N GLN A 142 14.62 6.63 16.11
CA GLN A 142 14.59 6.70 17.57
C GLN A 142 15.92 7.23 18.11
N THR A 143 16.09 8.56 18.14
CA THR A 143 17.14 9.19 18.92
C THR A 143 16.80 9.02 20.41
N ILE A 144 17.43 8.05 21.08
CA ILE A 144 17.35 7.95 22.54
C ILE A 144 18.16 9.12 23.11
N ILE A 145 17.47 10.17 23.59
CA ILE A 145 18.11 11.24 24.36
C ILE A 145 18.42 10.67 25.75
N ILE A 146 19.65 10.18 25.94
CA ILE A 146 20.17 9.86 27.27
C ILE A 146 20.54 11.19 27.94
N ASN A 147 19.68 11.67 28.83
CA ASN A 147 19.95 12.86 29.62
C ASN A 147 20.98 12.51 30.71
N ASN A 148 22.27 12.58 30.37
CA ASN A 148 23.36 12.24 31.28
C ASN A 148 23.64 13.39 32.26
N ASN A 149 22.67 13.73 33.11
CA ASN A 149 22.83 14.67 34.22
C ASN A 149 23.25 13.95 35.51
N GLN A 150 24.17 12.99 35.41
CA GLN A 150 24.90 12.49 36.57
C GLN A 150 26.30 13.10 36.56
N THR A 151 26.47 14.15 37.37
CA THR A 151 27.77 14.62 37.84
C THR A 151 28.60 13.43 38.33
N PRO A 152 29.87 13.29 37.91
CA PRO A 152 30.71 12.22 38.43
C PRO A 152 30.99 12.48 39.91
N GLU A 153 30.40 11.66 40.79
CA GLU A 153 30.83 11.57 42.18
C GLU A 153 32.28 11.06 42.19
N LYS A 154 33.22 11.96 42.44
CA LYS A 154 34.63 11.59 42.67
C LYS A 154 34.68 10.79 43.99
N PRO A 155 35.26 9.58 44.03
CA PRO A 155 35.52 8.91 45.29
C PRO A 155 36.66 9.64 46.01
N GLY A 156 36.31 10.41 47.03
CA GLY A 156 37.28 11.04 47.93
C GLY A 156 37.94 9.97 48.82
N VAL A 157 39.24 9.75 48.62
CA VAL A 157 40.05 8.92 49.53
C VAL A 157 40.34 9.74 50.78
N ASN A 158 39.85 9.29 51.94
CA ASN A 158 40.12 9.90 53.24
C ASN A 158 41.27 9.16 53.92
N ILE A 159 42.48 9.74 53.89
CA ILE A 159 43.64 9.21 54.64
C ILE A 159 43.76 10.01 55.93
N GLN A 160 43.38 9.40 57.06
CA GLN A 160 43.78 9.90 58.38
C GLN A 160 45.21 9.46 58.66
N ILE A 161 46.12 10.44 58.73
CA ILE A 161 47.48 10.23 59.25
C ILE A 161 47.44 10.60 60.74
N GLY A 162 47.50 9.58 61.60
CA GLY A 162 47.64 9.72 63.04
C GLY A 162 49.04 10.21 63.42
N ARG A 163 49.11 10.96 64.53
CA ARG A 163 50.30 11.62 65.08
C ARG A 163 51.13 10.68 65.93
#